data_AF-A0A9D1G4U2-F1
#
_entry.id   AF-A0A9D1G4U2-F1
#
_cell.length_a   1.000
_cell.length_b   1.000
_cell.length_c   1.000
_cell.angle_alpha   90.00
_cell.angle_beta   90.00
_cell.angle_gamma   90.00
#
_symmetry.space_group_name_H-M   'P 1'
#
loop_
_entity.id
_entity.type
_entity.pdbx_description
1 polymer ?
#
loop_
_entity_poly.entity_id
_entity_poly.type
_entity_poly.pdbx_seq_one_letter_code
_entity_poly.pdbx_strand_id
1 'polypeptide(L)'
;MSAPVLQALHPPLPTGLSILSMPDKTNYLPGEAFDPSGMSIVAAMNHGGVETVTDYAVSPSGALPEGLEVVTVSLSVTGSSVSVSVPVTVERGVVQPPVQSSSLVYTGSELSPEWSGFDPDKLSISGATSAVNAGSYTAVFTPSAQYCWPDGSVTAKNVPWSISKAAGSLSIEPESLSLTAASPEASISVTRAGDGEISAVSADSSVAAATVSGSEVIVTAGDNAGEVQITISVAEGTNHLAPQSVSCQVSCVLAPAFADADWSFISQAASSGSAAGLWAVGDSKPVTLSGSIGSLDVDGLVLRAVILGFDHNHELEGSGRIHLQLGRSEADDADLCLVDSMYWQFTTGTGYFSPNYYGTSSGWADSQLRSVICAQVFNALPAELQAVIKPVTKYTNNTGGSAGDNADAITATTENVFLPSEFEVLGYSGSSSYYEADMQKQYAYFESGMNNVKYRHDTPDTAAIWWTRSPSVTDGQYAAVDESGSSLSTYEFMSHGIAPCFCV
;
A
#
# COMPACT_ATOMS: atom_id res chain seq x y z
N MET A 1 -76.19 95.24 61.70
CA MET A 1 -76.63 93.84 61.54
C MET A 1 -75.65 93.15 60.61
N SER A 2 -75.29 91.93 60.96
CA SER A 2 -74.05 91.23 60.62
C SER A 2 -73.83 90.96 59.13
N ALA A 3 -72.56 90.95 58.73
CA ALA A 3 -72.09 90.36 57.49
C ALA A 3 -72.44 88.85 57.45
N PRO A 4 -72.80 88.30 56.29
CA PRO A 4 -73.04 86.87 56.17
C PRO A 4 -71.72 86.12 56.36
N VAL A 5 -71.77 85.11 57.23
CA VAL A 5 -70.71 84.13 57.43
C VAL A 5 -70.53 83.37 56.11
N LEU A 6 -69.34 83.46 55.51
CA LEU A 6 -68.94 82.55 54.44
C LEU A 6 -68.92 81.14 55.05
N GLN A 7 -69.92 80.33 54.71
CA GLN A 7 -69.86 78.90 54.95
C GLN A 7 -68.71 78.37 54.10
N ALA A 8 -67.65 77.86 54.73
CA ALA A 8 -66.59 77.17 54.04
C ALA A 8 -67.22 76.03 53.23
N LEU A 9 -67.22 76.14 51.91
CA LEU A 9 -67.57 75.05 51.02
C LEU A 9 -66.59 73.92 51.33
N HIS A 10 -67.08 72.85 51.97
CA HIS A 10 -66.31 71.62 52.04
C HIS A 10 -65.97 71.21 50.60
N PRO A 11 -64.71 70.86 50.30
CA PRO A 11 -64.32 70.47 48.95
C PRO A 11 -65.21 69.31 48.47
N PRO A 12 -65.60 69.28 47.19
CA PRO A 12 -66.48 68.25 46.68
C PRO A 12 -65.79 66.89 46.85
N LEU A 13 -66.50 65.95 47.51
CA LEU A 13 -65.96 64.62 47.81
C LEU A 13 -66.59 63.60 46.84
N PRO A 14 -65.79 62.68 46.29
CA PRO A 14 -66.32 61.65 45.41
C PRO A 14 -67.09 60.58 46.22
N THR A 15 -68.25 60.18 45.71
CA THR A 15 -69.13 59.13 46.28
C THR A 15 -69.18 57.87 45.43
N GLY A 16 -68.76 57.94 44.17
CA GLY A 16 -68.60 56.78 43.29
C GLY A 16 -67.71 57.08 42.09
N LEU A 17 -67.14 56.05 41.48
CA LEU A 17 -66.31 56.14 40.27
C LEU A 17 -66.91 55.22 39.22
N SER A 18 -66.97 55.65 37.96
CA SER A 18 -67.55 54.86 36.87
C SER A 18 -66.75 55.03 35.58
N ILE A 19 -66.53 53.91 34.90
CA ILE A 19 -65.87 53.88 33.60
C ILE A 19 -66.91 54.22 32.53
N LEU A 20 -66.69 55.31 31.81
CA LEU A 20 -67.54 55.76 30.71
C LEU A 20 -67.11 55.13 29.38
N SER A 21 -65.81 54.97 29.18
CA SER A 21 -65.23 54.19 28.08
C SER A 21 -64.07 53.35 28.59
N MET A 22 -63.99 52.10 28.11
CA MET A 22 -62.89 51.18 28.41
C MET A 22 -61.59 51.65 27.74
N PRO A 23 -60.41 51.27 28.27
CA PRO A 23 -59.15 51.45 27.55
C PRO A 23 -59.13 50.64 26.26
N ASP A 24 -58.37 51.13 25.27
CA ASP A 24 -58.25 50.49 23.96
C ASP A 24 -57.51 49.14 24.03
N LYS A 25 -56.60 48.99 25.01
CA LYS A 25 -55.86 47.76 25.29
C LYS A 25 -56.35 47.14 26.59
N THR A 26 -56.77 45.87 26.52
CA THR A 26 -57.23 45.09 27.69
C THR A 26 -56.48 43.77 27.84
N ASN A 27 -55.67 43.38 26.86
CA ASN A 27 -54.80 42.20 26.90
C ASN A 27 -53.34 42.64 26.96
N TYR A 28 -52.60 42.13 27.94
CA TYR A 28 -51.21 42.49 28.20
C TYR A 28 -50.34 41.24 28.36
N LEU A 29 -49.06 41.37 28.04
CA LEU A 29 -48.03 40.42 28.44
C LEU A 29 -47.55 40.75 29.86
N PRO A 30 -47.09 39.76 30.64
CA PRO A 30 -46.50 40.02 31.96
C PRO A 30 -45.36 41.04 31.87
N GLY A 31 -45.35 42.02 32.78
CA GLY A 31 -44.33 43.07 32.81
C GLY A 31 -44.64 44.32 31.97
N GLU A 32 -45.64 44.27 31.09
CA GLU A 32 -46.13 45.50 30.43
C GLU A 32 -46.80 46.44 31.43
N ALA A 33 -46.81 47.74 31.14
CA ALA A 33 -47.54 48.72 31.95
C ALA A 33 -48.98 48.88 31.44
N PHE A 34 -49.91 49.17 32.35
CA PHE A 34 -51.28 49.51 31.98
C PHE A 34 -51.30 50.77 31.10
N ASP A 35 -51.97 50.68 29.96
CA ASP A 35 -52.15 51.78 29.02
C ASP A 35 -53.57 52.33 29.16
N PRO A 36 -53.74 53.52 29.78
CA PRO A 36 -55.05 54.11 29.99
C PRO A 36 -55.65 54.76 28.73
N SER A 37 -54.94 54.75 27.59
CA SER A 37 -55.43 55.38 26.36
C SER A 37 -56.82 54.84 25.96
N GLY A 38 -57.70 55.74 25.54
CA GLY A 38 -59.11 55.43 25.24
C GLY A 38 -60.04 55.38 26.46
N MET A 39 -59.50 55.26 27.67
CA MET A 39 -60.29 55.19 28.90
C MET A 39 -60.79 56.57 29.34
N SER A 40 -62.08 56.67 29.64
CA SER A 40 -62.71 57.86 30.20
C SER A 40 -63.46 57.50 31.47
N ILE A 41 -63.28 58.28 32.53
CA ILE A 41 -63.81 57.99 33.86
C ILE A 41 -64.54 59.22 34.36
N VAL A 42 -65.67 58.99 35.02
CA VAL A 42 -66.43 60.02 35.72
C VAL A 42 -66.57 59.68 37.20
N ALA A 43 -66.52 60.70 38.05
CA ALA A 43 -66.79 60.60 39.48
C ALA A 43 -68.16 61.21 39.79
N ALA A 44 -68.98 60.48 40.54
CA ALA A 44 -70.16 61.04 41.19
C ALA A 44 -69.71 61.76 42.48
N MET A 45 -70.20 62.97 42.70
CA MET A 45 -69.79 63.82 43.82
C MET A 45 -70.91 63.93 44.87
N ASN A 46 -70.54 64.18 46.13
CA ASN A 46 -71.46 64.31 47.27
C ASN A 46 -72.53 65.41 47.13
N HIS A 47 -72.31 66.37 46.23
CA HIS A 47 -73.24 67.46 45.91
C HIS A 47 -74.18 67.11 44.72
N GLY A 48 -74.17 65.86 44.26
CA GLY A 48 -75.04 65.35 43.20
C GLY A 48 -74.55 65.58 41.77
N GLY A 49 -73.40 66.21 41.57
CA GLY A 49 -72.76 66.40 40.27
C GLY A 49 -71.97 65.18 39.80
N VAL A 50 -71.72 65.09 38.49
CA VAL A 50 -70.85 64.10 37.85
C VAL A 50 -69.74 64.85 37.12
N GLU A 51 -68.48 64.53 37.43
CA GLU A 51 -67.30 65.22 36.89
C GLU A 51 -66.38 64.24 36.17
N THR A 52 -65.74 64.68 35.08
CA THR A 52 -64.71 63.91 34.39
C THR A 52 -63.44 63.86 35.22
N VAL A 53 -62.87 62.67 35.39
CA VAL A 53 -61.66 62.43 36.18
C VAL A 53 -60.47 62.27 35.24
N THR A 54 -59.50 63.18 35.34
CA THR A 54 -58.24 63.12 34.56
C THR A 54 -57.03 62.76 35.41
N ASP A 55 -57.10 62.99 36.72
CA ASP A 55 -56.03 62.67 37.67
C ASP A 55 -56.51 61.55 38.60
N TYR A 56 -56.01 60.34 38.33
CA TYR A 56 -56.37 59.12 39.04
C TYR A 56 -55.14 58.24 39.23
N ALA A 57 -55.17 57.39 40.24
CA ALA A 57 -54.12 56.40 40.48
C ALA A 57 -54.53 55.02 39.97
N VAL A 58 -53.59 54.30 39.37
CA VAL A 58 -53.75 52.91 38.93
C VAL A 58 -52.96 51.96 39.82
N SER A 59 -53.55 50.82 40.18
CA SER A 59 -52.90 49.77 40.96
C SER A 59 -53.10 48.40 40.29
N PRO A 60 -52.02 47.63 40.02
CA PRO A 60 -50.62 47.95 40.30
C PRO A 60 -50.07 49.15 39.50
N SER A 61 -49.19 49.95 40.11
CA SER A 61 -48.50 51.04 39.43
C SER A 61 -47.22 50.48 38.77
N GLY A 62 -47.22 50.36 37.44
CA GLY A 62 -46.09 49.88 36.65
C GLY A 62 -46.34 48.51 36.01
N ALA A 63 -45.34 47.62 36.06
CA ALA A 63 -45.37 46.30 35.46
C ALA A 63 -46.53 45.45 35.99
N LEU A 64 -47.39 44.98 35.09
CA LEU A 64 -48.52 44.13 35.44
C LEU A 64 -48.03 42.69 35.69
N PRO A 65 -48.40 42.06 36.83
CA PRO A 65 -48.07 40.66 37.10
C PRO A 65 -48.93 39.72 36.25
N GLU A 66 -48.38 38.54 35.94
CA GLU A 66 -49.09 37.46 35.27
C GLU A 66 -50.33 37.01 36.07
N GLY A 67 -51.43 36.72 35.38
CA GLY A 67 -52.69 36.31 35.98
C GLY A 67 -53.50 37.46 36.61
N LEU A 68 -53.09 38.72 36.41
CA LEU A 68 -53.89 39.86 36.84
C LEU A 68 -55.17 39.96 35.98
N GLU A 69 -56.32 39.90 36.62
CA GLU A 69 -57.64 39.99 35.96
C GLU A 69 -58.24 41.41 36.01
N VAL A 70 -57.75 42.25 36.92
CA VAL A 70 -58.27 43.61 37.12
C VAL A 70 -57.17 44.61 37.46
N VAL A 71 -57.24 45.79 36.83
CA VAL A 71 -56.51 46.98 37.28
C VAL A 71 -57.48 47.84 38.07
N THR A 72 -57.07 48.30 39.25
CA THR A 72 -57.90 49.17 40.08
C THR A 72 -57.56 50.62 39.78
N VAL A 73 -58.55 51.39 39.32
CA VAL A 73 -58.45 52.84 39.18
C VAL A 73 -59.08 53.50 40.39
N SER A 74 -58.37 54.42 41.03
CA SER A 74 -58.80 55.07 42.25
C SER A 74 -58.66 56.58 42.19
N LEU A 75 -59.61 57.28 42.81
CA LEU A 75 -59.60 58.72 43.00
C LEU A 75 -59.67 59.00 44.50
N SER A 76 -58.71 59.76 45.02
CA SER A 76 -58.63 60.12 46.44
C SER A 76 -58.58 61.63 46.63
N VAL A 77 -59.58 62.19 47.31
CA VAL A 77 -59.71 63.64 47.53
C VAL A 77 -60.01 63.88 49.02
N THR A 78 -59.11 64.58 49.72
CA THR A 78 -59.28 65.00 51.14
C THR A 78 -59.75 63.87 52.09
N GLY A 79 -59.23 62.65 51.91
CA GLY A 79 -59.52 61.50 52.77
C GLY A 79 -60.72 60.65 52.36
N SER A 80 -61.45 61.01 51.30
CA SER A 80 -62.44 60.12 50.64
C SER A 80 -61.80 59.42 49.44
N SER A 81 -61.94 58.10 49.35
CA SER A 81 -61.39 57.29 48.27
C SER A 81 -62.48 56.45 47.63
N VAL A 82 -62.60 56.52 46.31
CA VAL A 82 -63.48 55.68 45.50
C VAL A 82 -62.66 54.98 44.43
N SER A 83 -63.06 53.77 44.05
CA SER A 83 -62.35 52.98 43.06
C SER A 83 -63.29 52.23 42.12
N VAL A 84 -62.82 51.95 40.92
CA VAL A 84 -63.47 51.11 39.93
C VAL A 84 -62.46 50.14 39.33
N SER A 85 -62.91 48.93 39.02
CA SER A 85 -62.06 47.90 38.44
C SER A 85 -62.21 47.89 36.92
N VAL A 86 -61.07 47.92 36.24
CA VAL A 86 -60.97 47.71 34.79
C VAL A 86 -60.57 46.26 34.58
N PRO A 87 -61.42 45.41 33.95
CA PRO A 87 -61.03 44.06 33.61
C PRO A 87 -59.90 44.08 32.58
N VAL A 88 -58.85 43.32 32.85
CA VAL A 88 -57.71 43.09 31.97
C VAL A 88 -57.38 41.61 31.93
N THR A 89 -56.67 41.16 30.90
CA THR A 89 -56.09 39.81 30.85
C THR A 89 -54.58 39.95 30.73
N VAL A 90 -53.84 39.42 31.70
CA VAL A 90 -52.37 39.44 31.68
C VAL A 90 -51.86 38.00 31.59
N GLU A 91 -51.59 37.55 30.37
CA GLU A 91 -51.18 36.16 30.08
C GLU A 91 -49.93 36.15 29.20
N ARG A 92 -49.12 35.10 29.33
CA ARG A 92 -47.94 34.91 28.49
C ARG A 92 -48.32 34.71 27.03
N GLY A 93 -47.50 35.23 26.13
CA GLY A 93 -47.60 34.92 24.70
C GLY A 93 -47.18 33.47 24.44
N VAL A 94 -47.89 32.79 23.54
CA VAL A 94 -47.57 31.40 23.18
C VAL A 94 -46.57 31.36 22.02
N VAL A 95 -45.47 30.62 22.20
CA VAL A 95 -44.47 30.34 21.16
C VAL A 95 -44.38 28.85 20.85
N GLN A 96 -43.94 28.50 19.63
CA GLN A 96 -43.69 27.12 19.21
C GLN A 96 -42.19 26.82 19.26
N PRO A 97 -41.77 25.58 19.57
CA PRO A 97 -40.37 25.19 19.45
C PRO A 97 -39.87 25.41 18.02
N PRO A 98 -38.71 26.07 17.82
CA PRO A 98 -38.15 26.23 16.48
C PRO A 98 -37.81 24.89 15.84
N VAL A 99 -37.70 24.86 14.52
CA VAL A 99 -37.34 23.67 13.73
C VAL A 99 -36.21 24.00 12.78
N GLN A 100 -35.26 23.09 12.59
CA GLN A 100 -34.18 23.25 11.62
C GLN A 100 -34.76 23.42 10.20
N SER A 101 -34.40 24.50 9.51
CA SER A 101 -34.84 24.79 8.14
C SER A 101 -33.81 24.44 7.07
N SER A 102 -32.53 24.29 7.43
CA SER A 102 -31.45 23.98 6.49
C SER A 102 -31.05 22.50 6.54
N SER A 103 -30.84 21.89 5.36
CA SER A 103 -30.20 20.56 5.26
C SER A 103 -28.69 20.74 5.23
N LEU A 104 -28.03 20.47 6.35
CA LEU A 104 -26.57 20.58 6.46
C LEU A 104 -25.90 19.28 6.02
N VAL A 105 -24.82 19.40 5.25
CA VAL A 105 -23.94 18.30 4.85
C VAL A 105 -22.52 18.67 5.26
N TYR A 106 -21.76 17.72 5.78
CA TYR A 106 -20.38 17.93 6.21
C TYR A 106 -19.51 18.62 5.14
N THR A 107 -18.78 19.67 5.53
CA THR A 107 -17.85 20.41 4.66
C THR A 107 -16.43 20.52 5.21
N GLY A 108 -16.18 19.98 6.41
CA GLY A 108 -14.91 20.16 7.14
C GLY A 108 -14.76 21.51 7.83
N SER A 109 -15.78 22.37 7.77
CA SER A 109 -15.86 23.65 8.50
C SER A 109 -17.02 23.64 9.48
N GLU A 110 -17.04 24.62 10.39
CA GLU A 110 -18.15 24.80 11.32
C GLU A 110 -19.43 25.18 10.56
N LEU A 111 -20.52 24.48 10.89
CA LEU A 111 -21.85 24.68 10.31
C LEU A 111 -22.85 24.94 11.43
N SER A 112 -23.83 25.81 11.15
CA SER A 112 -24.91 26.16 12.06
C SER A 112 -26.26 25.97 11.37
N PRO A 113 -27.27 25.38 12.03
CA PRO A 113 -28.60 25.27 11.49
C PRO A 113 -29.28 26.64 11.46
N GLU A 114 -30.12 26.85 10.44
CA GLU A 114 -31.10 27.93 10.47
C GLU A 114 -32.38 27.44 11.15
N TRP A 115 -33.02 28.32 11.93
CA TRP A 115 -34.16 27.96 12.77
C TRP A 115 -35.44 28.65 12.28
N SER A 116 -36.37 27.88 11.72
CA SER A 116 -37.71 28.35 11.42
C SER A 116 -38.50 28.55 12.72
N GLY A 117 -39.11 29.73 12.87
CA GLY A 117 -39.91 30.09 14.06
C GLY A 117 -39.09 30.58 15.26
N PHE A 118 -37.77 30.74 15.13
CA PHE A 118 -36.96 31.37 16.17
C PHE A 118 -37.06 32.90 16.08
N ASP A 119 -37.43 33.51 17.20
CA ASP A 119 -37.49 34.96 17.39
C ASP A 119 -36.68 35.29 18.65
N PRO A 120 -35.53 36.01 18.52
CA PRO A 120 -34.61 36.24 19.64
C PRO A 120 -35.19 37.14 20.74
N ASP A 121 -36.25 37.90 20.45
CA ASP A 121 -36.94 38.71 21.48
C ASP A 121 -37.86 37.84 22.36
N LYS A 122 -38.25 36.65 21.86
CA LYS A 122 -39.21 35.75 22.52
C LYS A 122 -38.57 34.50 23.10
N LEU A 123 -37.43 34.08 22.53
CA LEU A 123 -36.73 32.85 22.87
C LEU A 123 -35.23 33.13 23.05
N SER A 124 -34.61 32.49 24.05
CA SER A 124 -33.16 32.35 24.11
C SER A 124 -32.74 30.97 23.59
N ILE A 125 -31.56 30.90 22.97
CA ILE A 125 -30.97 29.67 22.44
C ILE A 125 -29.66 29.36 23.19
N SER A 126 -29.44 28.08 23.50
CA SER A 126 -28.23 27.55 24.12
C SER A 126 -28.00 26.09 23.67
N GLY A 127 -27.03 25.38 24.27
CA GLY A 127 -26.66 24.03 23.85
C GLY A 127 -25.75 24.02 22.63
N ALA A 128 -25.85 22.99 21.79
CA ALA A 128 -25.09 22.92 20.54
C ALA A 128 -25.80 23.73 19.47
N THR A 129 -25.23 24.88 19.10
CA THR A 129 -25.76 25.77 18.04
C THR A 129 -24.91 25.76 16.77
N SER A 130 -23.78 25.06 16.81
CA SER A 130 -22.88 24.82 15.68
C SER A 130 -22.11 23.52 15.91
N ALA A 131 -21.63 22.92 14.83
CA ALA A 131 -20.79 21.74 14.86
C ALA A 131 -20.02 21.59 13.55
N VAL A 132 -18.93 20.81 13.56
CA VAL A 132 -18.13 20.52 12.36
C VAL A 132 -18.50 19.17 11.76
N ASN A 133 -18.59 18.12 12.58
CA ASN A 133 -18.75 16.74 12.12
C ASN A 133 -20.20 16.42 11.71
N ALA A 134 -20.38 15.36 10.93
CA ALA A 134 -21.69 14.77 10.73
C ALA A 134 -22.21 14.16 12.04
N GLY A 135 -23.51 14.25 12.28
CA GLY A 135 -24.12 13.74 13.50
C GLY A 135 -25.44 14.39 13.86
N SER A 136 -25.97 13.98 15.01
CA SER A 136 -27.16 14.56 15.64
C SER A 136 -26.74 15.40 16.82
N TYR A 137 -27.29 16.60 16.89
CA TYR A 137 -27.00 17.62 17.89
C TYR A 137 -28.30 18.11 18.52
N THR A 138 -28.19 18.86 19.61
CA THR A 138 -29.35 19.39 20.32
C THR A 138 -29.12 20.84 20.69
N ALA A 139 -29.97 21.71 20.15
CA ALA A 139 -30.11 23.08 20.62
C ALA A 139 -31.19 23.14 21.69
N VAL A 140 -31.08 24.12 22.58
CA VAL A 140 -31.97 24.28 23.72
C VAL A 140 -32.62 25.65 23.65
N PHE A 141 -33.93 25.68 23.49
CA PHE A 141 -34.72 26.91 23.43
C PHE A 141 -35.48 27.14 24.73
N THR A 142 -35.46 28.36 25.23
CA THR A 142 -36.17 28.74 26.46
C THR A 142 -37.03 29.98 26.19
N PRO A 143 -38.35 29.96 26.53
CA PRO A 143 -39.19 31.15 26.46
C PRO A 143 -38.67 32.25 27.36
N SER A 144 -38.69 33.49 26.86
CA SER A 144 -38.39 34.66 27.69
C SER A 144 -39.53 34.91 28.68
N ALA A 145 -39.32 35.84 29.63
CA ALA A 145 -40.22 36.04 30.76
C ALA A 145 -41.69 36.35 30.40
N GLN A 146 -41.96 36.79 29.17
CA GLN A 146 -43.30 37.13 28.67
C GLN A 146 -43.97 36.01 27.88
N TYR A 147 -43.28 34.89 27.64
CA TYR A 147 -43.75 33.83 26.76
C TYR A 147 -43.77 32.45 27.43
N CYS A 148 -44.56 31.54 26.89
CA CYS A 148 -44.64 30.13 27.28
C CYS A 148 -44.87 29.24 26.06
N TRP A 149 -44.73 27.93 26.26
CA TRP A 149 -45.10 26.93 25.27
C TRP A 149 -46.63 26.71 25.23
N PRO A 150 -47.17 26.00 24.23
CA PRO A 150 -48.62 25.75 24.12
C PRO A 150 -49.22 24.95 25.28
N ASP A 151 -48.38 24.25 26.04
CA ASP A 151 -48.73 23.52 27.27
C ASP A 151 -48.69 24.42 28.53
N GLY A 152 -48.39 25.71 28.38
CA GLY A 152 -48.25 26.69 29.46
C GLY A 152 -46.89 26.68 30.16
N SER A 153 -46.00 25.73 29.86
CA SER A 153 -44.69 25.63 30.52
C SER A 153 -43.68 26.67 30.00
N VAL A 154 -42.71 27.00 30.85
CA VAL A 154 -41.59 27.92 30.53
C VAL A 154 -40.23 27.21 30.59
N THR A 155 -40.25 25.88 30.77
CA THR A 155 -39.04 25.07 30.85
C THR A 155 -38.35 24.98 29.51
N ALA A 156 -37.03 24.93 29.50
CA ALA A 156 -36.23 24.76 28.29
C ALA A 156 -36.66 23.50 27.50
N LYS A 157 -36.74 23.61 26.17
CA LYS A 157 -37.04 22.50 25.27
C LYS A 157 -35.83 22.18 24.38
N ASN A 158 -35.54 20.89 24.27
CA ASN A 158 -34.51 20.34 23.39
C ASN A 158 -35.06 20.23 21.98
N VAL A 159 -34.36 20.82 21.02
CA VAL A 159 -34.68 20.75 19.60
C VAL A 159 -33.52 20.05 18.89
N PRO A 160 -33.76 18.85 18.30
CA PRO A 160 -32.71 18.14 17.58
C PRO A 160 -32.42 18.83 16.23
N TRP A 161 -31.16 18.79 15.84
CA TRP A 161 -30.72 19.17 14.49
C TRP A 161 -29.57 18.26 14.06
N SER A 162 -29.30 18.17 12.76
CA SER A 162 -28.28 17.25 12.25
C SER A 162 -27.47 17.80 11.09
N ILE A 163 -26.24 17.30 10.98
CA ILE A 163 -25.37 17.42 9.82
C ILE A 163 -25.26 16.03 9.19
N SER A 164 -25.65 15.91 7.91
CA SER A 164 -25.52 14.67 7.14
C SER A 164 -24.06 14.43 6.72
N LYS A 165 -23.67 13.16 6.56
CA LYS A 165 -22.36 12.80 6.00
C LYS A 165 -22.24 13.28 4.55
N ALA A 166 -21.05 13.69 4.15
CA ALA A 166 -20.73 13.97 2.76
C ALA A 166 -20.60 12.66 1.95
N ALA A 167 -20.67 12.75 0.61
CA ALA A 167 -20.40 11.60 -0.25
C ALA A 167 -18.92 11.19 -0.14
N GLY A 168 -18.65 9.89 -0.01
CA GLY A 168 -17.29 9.36 -0.07
C GLY A 168 -16.73 9.34 -1.49
N SER A 169 -15.41 9.21 -1.61
CA SER A 169 -14.72 8.94 -2.87
C SER A 169 -13.70 7.83 -2.68
N LEU A 170 -13.42 7.09 -3.76
CA LEU A 170 -12.41 6.05 -3.82
C LEU A 170 -11.81 6.01 -5.22
N SER A 171 -10.49 6.07 -5.32
CA SER A 171 -9.72 5.85 -6.54
C SER A 171 -8.44 5.09 -6.21
N ILE A 172 -7.89 4.39 -7.18
CA ILE A 172 -6.67 3.58 -7.05
C ILE A 172 -5.70 3.89 -8.17
N GLU A 173 -4.40 3.72 -7.91
CA GLU A 173 -3.35 3.78 -8.93
C GLU A 173 -2.27 2.74 -8.58
N PRO A 174 -1.89 1.84 -9.50
CA PRO A 174 -2.46 1.66 -10.85
C PRO A 174 -3.77 0.86 -10.85
N GLU A 175 -4.58 1.02 -11.91
CA GLU A 175 -5.82 0.24 -12.13
C GLU A 175 -5.56 -1.18 -12.67
N SER A 176 -4.32 -1.47 -13.08
CA SER A 176 -3.88 -2.81 -13.49
C SER A 176 -2.43 -3.08 -13.12
N LEU A 177 -2.12 -4.33 -12.81
CA LEU A 177 -0.78 -4.79 -12.46
C LEU A 177 -0.37 -6.02 -13.27
N SER A 178 0.93 -6.17 -13.49
CA SER A 178 1.54 -7.40 -13.99
C SER A 178 2.57 -7.87 -12.97
N LEU A 179 2.33 -9.02 -12.36
CA LEU A 179 3.26 -9.69 -11.47
C LEU A 179 3.95 -10.81 -12.23
N THR A 180 5.25 -10.92 -12.01
CA THR A 180 6.06 -11.97 -12.59
C THR A 180 6.85 -12.66 -11.49
N ALA A 181 7.35 -13.86 -11.72
CA ALA A 181 8.22 -14.50 -10.73
C ALA A 181 9.50 -13.66 -10.44
N ALA A 182 9.91 -12.76 -11.33
CA ALA A 182 11.01 -11.82 -11.11
C ALA A 182 10.61 -10.58 -10.29
N SER A 183 9.32 -10.28 -10.20
CA SER A 183 8.74 -9.16 -9.44
C SER A 183 7.38 -9.61 -8.90
N PRO A 184 7.39 -10.46 -7.86
CA PRO A 184 6.18 -11.13 -7.38
C PRO A 184 5.30 -10.21 -6.55
N GLU A 185 5.73 -8.98 -6.28
CA GLU A 185 4.99 -8.02 -5.46
C GLU A 185 4.90 -6.65 -6.13
N ALA A 186 3.76 -6.00 -5.94
CA ALA A 186 3.53 -4.61 -6.33
C ALA A 186 2.55 -3.94 -5.35
N SER A 187 2.52 -2.61 -5.32
CA SER A 187 1.58 -1.84 -4.49
C SER A 187 0.54 -1.10 -5.33
N ILE A 188 -0.65 -0.96 -4.76
CA ILE A 188 -1.73 -0.12 -5.27
C ILE A 188 -1.96 0.98 -4.25
N SER A 189 -1.76 2.23 -4.66
CA SER A 189 -2.05 3.40 -3.84
C SER A 189 -3.55 3.66 -3.84
N VAL A 190 -4.14 3.81 -2.65
CA VAL A 190 -5.56 4.08 -2.46
C VAL A 190 -5.76 5.54 -2.05
N THR A 191 -6.53 6.28 -2.85
CA THR A 191 -6.97 7.64 -2.51
C THR A 191 -8.46 7.63 -2.17
N ARG A 192 -8.84 8.24 -1.05
CA ARG A 192 -10.23 8.26 -0.56
C ARG A 192 -10.56 9.53 0.21
N ALA A 193 -11.85 9.86 0.27
CA ALA A 193 -12.37 10.86 1.21
C ALA A 193 -12.69 10.23 2.57
N GLY A 194 -12.30 10.92 3.64
CA GLY A 194 -12.60 10.52 5.01
C GLY A 194 -11.68 9.45 5.58
N ASP A 195 -12.15 8.83 6.66
CA ASP A 195 -11.40 8.01 7.61
C ASP A 195 -11.98 6.60 7.77
N GLY A 196 -12.77 6.12 6.80
CA GLY A 196 -13.28 4.75 6.79
C GLY A 196 -12.17 3.70 6.89
N GLU A 197 -12.47 2.41 6.90
CA GLU A 197 -11.44 1.37 6.83
C GLU A 197 -11.24 0.95 5.36
N ILE A 198 -9.98 0.79 4.89
CA ILE A 198 -9.71 0.18 3.57
C ILE A 198 -9.74 -1.34 3.74
N SER A 199 -10.40 -2.02 2.82
CA SER A 199 -10.33 -3.48 2.67
C SER A 199 -10.03 -3.83 1.23
N ALA A 200 -9.33 -4.95 1.03
CA ALA A 200 -9.02 -5.50 -0.29
C ALA A 200 -9.32 -7.00 -0.28
N VAL A 201 -9.97 -7.49 -1.33
CA VAL A 201 -10.33 -8.90 -1.48
C VAL A 201 -9.89 -9.36 -2.86
N SER A 202 -9.10 -10.43 -2.91
CA SER A 202 -8.77 -11.11 -4.16
C SER A 202 -9.88 -12.10 -4.53
N ALA A 203 -10.27 -12.14 -5.80
CA ALA A 203 -11.21 -13.13 -6.31
C ALA A 203 -10.61 -14.55 -6.34
N ASP A 204 -9.29 -14.68 -6.45
CA ASP A 204 -8.56 -15.94 -6.39
C ASP A 204 -7.15 -15.71 -5.81
N SER A 205 -7.00 -16.00 -4.52
CA SER A 205 -5.73 -15.83 -3.81
C SER A 205 -4.64 -16.81 -4.25
N SER A 206 -4.98 -17.87 -5.00
CA SER A 206 -3.96 -18.76 -5.57
C SER A 206 -3.24 -18.13 -6.77
N VAL A 207 -3.84 -17.10 -7.39
CA VAL A 207 -3.22 -16.32 -8.48
C VAL A 207 -2.55 -15.06 -7.92
N ALA A 208 -3.25 -14.28 -7.10
CA ALA A 208 -2.65 -13.15 -6.38
C ALA A 208 -3.37 -12.87 -5.06
N ALA A 209 -2.62 -12.63 -3.99
CA ALA A 209 -3.13 -12.23 -2.68
C ALA A 209 -3.01 -10.71 -2.48
N ALA A 210 -3.87 -10.14 -1.64
CA ALA A 210 -3.90 -8.71 -1.33
C ALA A 210 -3.86 -8.47 0.17
N THR A 211 -2.98 -7.58 0.63
CA THR A 211 -2.88 -7.16 2.04
C THR A 211 -2.94 -5.64 2.14
N VAL A 212 -3.76 -5.11 3.05
CA VAL A 212 -3.87 -3.67 3.28
C VAL A 212 -2.80 -3.23 4.28
N SER A 213 -2.04 -2.19 3.93
CA SER A 213 -1.05 -1.54 4.80
C SER A 213 -1.21 -0.02 4.72
N GLY A 214 -1.98 0.54 5.64
CA GLY A 214 -2.31 1.97 5.64
C GLY A 214 -3.18 2.36 4.43
N SER A 215 -2.67 3.24 3.57
CA SER A 215 -3.31 3.64 2.31
C SER A 215 -2.83 2.85 1.08
N GLU A 216 -2.01 1.83 1.29
CA GLU A 216 -1.51 0.96 0.22
C GLU A 216 -2.16 -0.42 0.32
N VAL A 217 -2.42 -1.03 -0.84
CA VAL A 217 -2.72 -2.46 -0.96
C VAL A 217 -1.51 -3.13 -1.58
N ILE A 218 -0.83 -3.98 -0.82
CA ILE A 218 0.28 -4.80 -1.31
C ILE A 218 -0.32 -6.04 -1.96
N VAL A 219 0.00 -6.26 -3.23
CA VAL A 219 -0.41 -7.43 -4.00
C VAL A 219 0.80 -8.33 -4.19
N THR A 220 0.65 -9.59 -3.81
CA THR A 220 1.69 -10.62 -3.93
C THR A 220 1.18 -11.74 -4.84
N ALA A 221 2.01 -12.22 -5.76
CA ALA A 221 1.70 -13.33 -6.63
C ALA A 221 1.48 -14.61 -5.81
N GLY A 222 0.48 -15.39 -6.21
CA GLY A 222 0.26 -16.73 -5.70
C GLY A 222 1.04 -17.79 -6.50
N ASP A 223 0.71 -19.05 -6.24
CA ASP A 223 1.39 -20.19 -6.86
C ASP A 223 0.96 -20.45 -8.32
N ASN A 224 -0.13 -19.82 -8.79
CA ASN A 224 -0.72 -20.04 -10.10
C ASN A 224 -0.60 -18.82 -11.02
N ALA A 225 -0.35 -19.07 -12.31
CA ALA A 225 -0.46 -18.06 -13.35
C ALA A 225 -1.94 -17.78 -13.68
N GLY A 226 -2.24 -16.57 -14.15
CA GLY A 226 -3.56 -16.21 -14.61
C GLY A 226 -3.90 -14.75 -14.40
N GLU A 227 -5.17 -14.41 -14.60
CA GLU A 227 -5.70 -13.08 -14.36
C GLU A 227 -6.69 -13.12 -13.20
N VAL A 228 -6.59 -12.16 -12.28
CA VAL A 228 -7.46 -12.05 -11.11
C VAL A 228 -7.83 -10.59 -10.83
N GLN A 229 -9.05 -10.37 -10.35
CA GLN A 229 -9.47 -9.05 -9.88
C GLN A 229 -9.30 -8.93 -8.37
N ILE A 230 -8.74 -7.79 -7.96
CA ILE A 230 -8.69 -7.37 -6.55
C ILE A 230 -9.69 -6.25 -6.36
N THR A 231 -10.72 -6.50 -5.57
CA THR A 231 -11.75 -5.51 -5.23
C THR A 231 -11.33 -4.76 -3.97
N ILE A 232 -11.27 -3.43 -4.07
CA ILE A 232 -10.88 -2.53 -2.99
C ILE A 232 -12.12 -1.74 -2.56
N SER A 233 -12.38 -1.71 -1.26
CA SER A 233 -13.54 -1.04 -0.67
C SER A 233 -13.13 -0.13 0.48
N VAL A 234 -13.92 0.91 0.72
CA VAL A 234 -13.78 1.81 1.87
C VAL A 234 -15.07 1.79 2.67
N ALA A 235 -14.98 1.47 3.96
CA ALA A 235 -16.13 1.51 4.86
C ALA A 235 -16.62 2.95 5.09
N GLU A 236 -17.84 3.09 5.61
CA GLU A 236 -18.35 4.39 6.03
C GLU A 236 -17.46 4.99 7.14
N GLY A 237 -17.09 6.26 7.00
CA GLY A 237 -16.26 6.98 7.97
C GLY A 237 -17.07 7.83 8.93
N THR A 238 -16.39 8.63 9.75
CA THR A 238 -17.00 9.58 10.68
C THR A 238 -17.89 10.59 9.95
N ASN A 239 -17.38 11.14 8.84
CA ASN A 239 -17.98 12.27 8.13
C ASN A 239 -18.38 11.99 6.67
N HIS A 240 -18.02 10.83 6.13
CA HIS A 240 -18.28 10.46 4.74
C HIS A 240 -19.00 9.12 4.65
N LEU A 241 -19.95 9.01 3.73
CA LEU A 241 -20.60 7.75 3.34
C LEU A 241 -19.59 6.82 2.65
N ALA A 242 -19.84 5.51 2.69
CA ALA A 242 -19.05 4.55 1.93
C ALA A 242 -19.20 4.79 0.40
N PRO A 243 -18.10 4.95 -0.35
CA PRO A 243 -18.15 5.01 -1.81
C PRO A 243 -18.36 3.63 -2.43
N GLN A 244 -18.58 3.61 -3.75
CA GLN A 244 -18.57 2.35 -4.51
C GLN A 244 -17.16 1.75 -4.52
N SER A 245 -17.07 0.42 -4.36
CA SER A 245 -15.82 -0.33 -4.50
C SER A 245 -15.25 -0.22 -5.91
N VAL A 246 -13.92 -0.25 -6.02
CA VAL A 246 -13.18 -0.26 -7.28
C VAL A 246 -12.41 -1.56 -7.41
N SER A 247 -11.95 -1.91 -8.61
CA SER A 247 -11.18 -3.13 -8.82
C SER A 247 -9.91 -2.87 -9.62
N CYS A 248 -8.83 -3.55 -9.25
CA CYS A 248 -7.59 -3.61 -10.00
C CYS A 248 -7.50 -4.95 -10.73
N GLN A 249 -7.17 -4.94 -12.01
CA GLN A 249 -6.92 -6.16 -12.79
C GLN A 249 -5.45 -6.58 -12.62
N VAL A 250 -5.21 -7.77 -12.09
CA VAL A 250 -3.86 -8.31 -11.91
C VAL A 250 -3.65 -9.45 -12.89
N SER A 251 -2.53 -9.41 -13.61
CA SER A 251 -2.03 -10.52 -14.43
C SER A 251 -0.80 -11.09 -13.76
N CYS A 252 -0.82 -12.39 -13.46
CA CYS A 252 0.28 -13.12 -12.87
C CYS A 252 0.85 -14.09 -13.90
N VAL A 253 2.13 -13.91 -14.22
CA VAL A 253 2.88 -14.81 -15.10
C VAL A 253 3.89 -15.57 -14.27
N LEU A 254 3.71 -16.89 -14.17
CA LEU A 254 4.73 -17.77 -13.59
C LEU A 254 5.92 -17.86 -14.53
N ALA A 255 7.13 -17.96 -13.97
CA ALA A 255 8.28 -18.32 -14.77
C ALA A 255 8.08 -19.76 -15.32
N PRO A 256 8.41 -20.00 -16.60
CA PRO A 256 8.49 -21.37 -17.09
C PRO A 256 9.53 -22.16 -16.31
N ALA A 257 9.35 -23.48 -16.24
CA ALA A 257 10.43 -24.37 -15.77
C ALA A 257 11.69 -24.11 -16.62
N PHE A 258 12.88 -24.24 -16.03
CA PHE A 258 14.12 -23.91 -16.74
C PHE A 258 14.26 -24.67 -18.07
N ALA A 259 13.78 -25.92 -18.13
CA ALA A 259 13.76 -26.74 -19.34
C ALA A 259 12.93 -26.12 -20.48
N ASP A 260 11.84 -25.45 -20.14
CA ASP A 260 10.86 -24.89 -21.09
C ASP A 260 11.12 -23.40 -21.39
N ALA A 261 11.95 -22.73 -20.59
CA ALA A 261 12.26 -21.32 -20.74
C ALA A 261 13.09 -21.03 -22.00
N ASP A 262 12.72 -19.99 -22.77
CA ASP A 262 13.52 -19.53 -23.90
C ASP A 262 14.87 -18.96 -23.42
N TRP A 263 15.94 -19.14 -24.21
CA TRP A 263 17.27 -18.64 -23.88
C TRP A 263 17.32 -17.11 -23.69
N SER A 264 16.48 -16.36 -24.41
CA SER A 264 16.33 -14.92 -24.24
C SER A 264 15.72 -14.54 -22.88
N PHE A 265 14.72 -15.30 -22.42
CA PHE A 265 14.12 -15.12 -21.09
C PHE A 265 15.13 -15.48 -19.98
N ILE A 266 15.85 -16.58 -20.14
CA ILE A 266 16.92 -16.99 -19.23
C ILE A 266 17.97 -15.88 -19.10
N SER A 267 18.43 -15.31 -20.22
CA SER A 267 19.42 -14.23 -20.20
C SER A 267 18.89 -12.93 -19.58
N GLN A 268 17.61 -12.60 -19.80
CA GLN A 268 16.97 -11.45 -19.17
C GLN A 268 16.89 -11.63 -17.65
N ALA A 269 16.42 -12.80 -17.19
CA ALA A 269 16.33 -13.13 -15.77
C ALA A 269 17.71 -13.13 -15.08
N ALA A 270 18.75 -13.59 -15.78
CA ALA A 270 20.13 -13.47 -15.32
C ALA A 270 20.51 -11.99 -15.16
N SER A 271 20.33 -11.19 -16.23
CA SER A 271 20.73 -9.78 -16.25
C SER A 271 19.99 -8.91 -15.23
N SER A 272 18.75 -9.26 -14.88
CA SER A 272 17.97 -8.56 -13.85
C SER A 272 18.31 -8.97 -12.42
N GLY A 273 19.14 -10.00 -12.22
CA GLY A 273 19.43 -10.59 -10.91
C GLY A 273 18.29 -11.41 -10.33
N SER A 274 17.28 -11.74 -11.13
CA SER A 274 16.07 -12.45 -10.67
C SER A 274 16.18 -13.97 -10.78
N ALA A 275 17.14 -14.48 -11.55
CA ALA A 275 17.24 -15.91 -11.89
C ALA A 275 17.24 -16.87 -10.67
N ALA A 276 17.92 -16.52 -9.58
CA ALA A 276 17.97 -17.35 -8.37
C ALA A 276 16.63 -17.47 -7.63
N GLY A 277 15.67 -16.57 -7.91
CA GLY A 277 14.28 -16.67 -7.43
C GLY A 277 13.37 -17.45 -8.37
N LEU A 278 13.80 -17.72 -9.61
CA LEU A 278 13.03 -18.42 -10.63
C LEU A 278 13.36 -19.92 -10.70
N TRP A 279 14.64 -20.25 -10.53
CA TRP A 279 15.18 -21.59 -10.75
C TRP A 279 16.18 -21.97 -9.66
N ALA A 280 16.44 -23.26 -9.52
CA ALA A 280 17.36 -23.81 -8.54
C ALA A 280 18.66 -24.31 -9.19
N VAL A 281 19.72 -24.41 -8.38
CA VAL A 281 20.94 -25.12 -8.76
C VAL A 281 20.58 -26.59 -9.08
N GLY A 282 21.06 -27.10 -10.20
CA GLY A 282 20.71 -28.43 -10.71
C GLY A 282 19.55 -28.46 -11.72
N ASP A 283 18.74 -27.40 -11.83
CA ASP A 283 17.79 -27.27 -12.93
C ASP A 283 18.54 -27.29 -14.26
N SER A 284 17.94 -27.91 -15.28
CA SER A 284 18.65 -28.13 -16.55
C SER A 284 17.75 -28.15 -17.77
N LYS A 285 18.32 -27.68 -18.90
CA LYS A 285 17.62 -27.46 -20.18
C LYS A 285 18.31 -28.23 -21.31
N PRO A 286 17.57 -28.93 -22.18
CA PRO A 286 18.17 -29.63 -23.32
C PRO A 286 18.80 -28.66 -24.32
N VAL A 287 19.92 -29.09 -24.90
CA VAL A 287 20.71 -28.39 -25.91
C VAL A 287 21.09 -29.39 -26.98
N THR A 288 20.63 -29.16 -28.20
CA THR A 288 21.04 -29.93 -29.38
C THR A 288 22.30 -29.34 -29.98
N LEU A 289 23.35 -30.14 -30.06
CA LEU A 289 24.61 -29.77 -30.69
C LEU A 289 24.57 -30.02 -32.19
N SER A 290 25.43 -29.30 -32.92
CA SER A 290 25.57 -29.43 -34.37
C SER A 290 27.03 -29.37 -34.79
N GLY A 291 27.37 -30.05 -35.89
CA GLY A 291 28.72 -30.07 -36.43
C GLY A 291 29.71 -30.91 -35.60
N SER A 292 30.92 -30.40 -35.37
CA SER A 292 32.00 -31.18 -34.77
C SER A 292 32.79 -30.38 -33.73
N ILE A 293 33.24 -31.09 -32.68
CA ILE A 293 34.12 -30.56 -31.63
C ILE A 293 35.41 -31.39 -31.69
N GLY A 294 36.51 -30.77 -32.12
CA GLY A 294 37.72 -31.49 -32.48
C GLY A 294 37.46 -32.52 -33.58
N SER A 295 37.79 -33.77 -33.32
CA SER A 295 37.49 -34.93 -34.18
C SER A 295 36.15 -35.62 -33.88
N LEU A 296 35.43 -35.19 -32.84
CA LEU A 296 34.14 -35.74 -32.45
C LEU A 296 33.02 -35.12 -33.27
N ASP A 297 32.26 -35.96 -33.98
CA ASP A 297 30.99 -35.57 -34.60
C ASP A 297 29.91 -35.49 -33.51
N VAL A 298 29.26 -34.33 -33.40
CA VAL A 298 28.21 -34.06 -32.40
C VAL A 298 26.90 -33.66 -33.06
N ASP A 299 26.76 -33.86 -34.37
CA ASP A 299 25.56 -33.44 -35.09
C ASP A 299 24.31 -34.18 -34.59
N GLY A 300 23.35 -33.42 -34.04
CA GLY A 300 22.13 -33.95 -33.46
C GLY A 300 22.29 -34.55 -32.05
N LEU A 301 23.48 -34.49 -31.45
CA LEU A 301 23.68 -34.92 -30.07
C LEU A 301 22.94 -33.98 -29.12
N VAL A 302 22.06 -34.52 -28.28
CA VAL A 302 21.34 -33.73 -27.27
C VAL A 302 21.92 -34.01 -25.89
N LEU A 303 22.29 -32.94 -25.20
CA LEU A 303 22.73 -32.94 -23.80
C LEU A 303 21.97 -31.86 -23.04
N ARG A 304 21.79 -32.03 -21.73
CA ARG A 304 21.24 -30.98 -20.88
C ARG A 304 22.36 -30.06 -20.38
N ALA A 305 22.10 -28.76 -20.38
CA ALA A 305 22.89 -27.74 -19.69
C ALA A 305 22.33 -27.54 -18.28
N VAL A 306 23.16 -27.71 -17.25
CA VAL A 306 22.77 -27.76 -15.83
C VAL A 306 23.26 -26.53 -15.09
N ILE A 307 22.39 -25.91 -14.28
CA ILE A 307 22.75 -24.74 -13.46
C ILE A 307 23.74 -25.17 -12.38
N LEU A 308 24.96 -24.64 -12.47
CA LEU A 308 26.00 -24.78 -11.45
C LEU A 308 25.86 -23.77 -10.31
N GLY A 309 25.34 -22.58 -10.63
CA GLY A 309 25.18 -21.47 -9.69
C GLY A 309 24.76 -20.17 -10.37
N PHE A 310 24.38 -19.20 -9.54
CA PHE A 310 23.99 -17.85 -9.94
C PHE A 310 25.03 -16.86 -9.40
N ASP A 311 25.46 -15.91 -10.22
CA ASP A 311 26.43 -14.86 -9.85
C ASP A 311 27.66 -15.43 -9.11
N HIS A 312 28.16 -16.55 -9.62
CA HIS A 312 29.28 -17.26 -9.04
C HIS A 312 30.52 -16.37 -9.06
N ASN A 313 31.14 -16.19 -7.89
CA ASN A 313 32.38 -15.42 -7.75
C ASN A 313 32.29 -14.02 -8.39
N HIS A 314 31.11 -13.38 -8.30
CA HIS A 314 30.77 -12.18 -9.07
C HIS A 314 31.71 -10.99 -8.85
N GLU A 315 32.44 -10.94 -7.73
CA GLU A 315 33.45 -9.89 -7.49
C GLU A 315 34.59 -9.93 -8.53
N LEU A 316 34.86 -11.11 -9.09
CA LEU A 316 35.89 -11.35 -10.11
C LEU A 316 35.30 -11.69 -11.49
N GLU A 317 34.13 -12.35 -11.52
CA GLU A 317 33.53 -12.91 -12.75
C GLU A 317 32.36 -12.07 -13.29
N GLY A 318 31.92 -11.07 -12.52
CA GLY A 318 30.77 -10.21 -12.82
C GLY A 318 29.44 -10.78 -12.34
N SER A 319 28.44 -9.90 -12.22
CA SER A 319 27.07 -10.25 -11.84
C SER A 319 26.14 -10.39 -13.04
N GLY A 320 24.92 -10.83 -12.79
CA GLY A 320 23.87 -11.06 -13.78
C GLY A 320 24.14 -12.27 -14.67
N ARG A 321 24.66 -13.36 -14.09
CA ARG A 321 25.09 -14.58 -14.79
C ARG A 321 24.48 -15.83 -14.19
N ILE A 322 24.01 -16.72 -15.06
CA ILE A 322 23.75 -18.13 -14.71
C ILE A 322 24.92 -18.95 -15.24
N HIS A 323 25.62 -19.66 -14.37
CA HIS A 323 26.73 -20.55 -14.76
C HIS A 323 26.17 -21.94 -15.04
N LEU A 324 26.43 -22.45 -16.24
CA LEU A 324 25.89 -23.72 -16.72
C LEU A 324 27.01 -24.68 -17.11
N GLN A 325 26.83 -25.98 -16.88
CA GLN A 325 27.65 -27.05 -17.43
C GLN A 325 26.86 -27.84 -18.47
N LEU A 326 27.44 -28.01 -19.65
CA LEU A 326 26.94 -28.91 -20.67
C LEU A 326 27.45 -30.32 -20.39
N GLY A 327 26.54 -31.30 -20.41
CA GLY A 327 26.89 -32.70 -20.22
C GLY A 327 26.09 -33.31 -19.09
N ARG A 328 24.77 -33.32 -19.23
CA ARG A 328 23.90 -34.23 -18.48
C ARG A 328 23.00 -34.96 -19.45
N SER A 329 22.82 -36.26 -19.20
CA SER A 329 22.01 -37.15 -20.02
C SER A 329 20.54 -36.74 -20.02
N GLU A 330 19.86 -36.88 -21.17
CA GLU A 330 18.39 -36.76 -21.23
C GLU A 330 17.66 -37.98 -20.67
N ALA A 331 18.32 -39.14 -20.64
CA ALA A 331 17.64 -40.41 -20.36
C ALA A 331 17.55 -40.73 -18.86
N ASP A 332 18.61 -40.43 -18.12
CA ASP A 332 18.83 -40.94 -16.75
C ASP A 332 19.47 -39.93 -15.79
N ASP A 333 19.59 -38.67 -16.21
CA ASP A 333 20.17 -37.59 -15.41
C ASP A 333 21.63 -37.83 -14.97
N ALA A 334 22.34 -38.77 -15.61
CA ALA A 334 23.77 -38.96 -15.40
C ALA A 334 24.54 -37.72 -15.87
N ASP A 335 25.48 -37.27 -15.04
CA ASP A 335 26.41 -36.20 -15.43
C ASP A 335 27.48 -36.78 -16.37
N LEU A 336 27.55 -36.24 -17.58
CA LEU A 336 28.36 -36.72 -18.69
C LEU A 336 29.55 -35.81 -18.99
N CYS A 337 30.58 -36.38 -19.59
CA CYS A 337 31.62 -35.66 -20.32
C CYS A 337 31.68 -36.14 -21.78
N LEU A 338 32.05 -35.24 -22.67
CA LEU A 338 32.34 -35.59 -24.06
C LEU A 338 33.72 -36.24 -24.12
N VAL A 339 33.83 -37.35 -24.84
CA VAL A 339 35.10 -38.06 -25.08
C VAL A 339 35.35 -38.17 -26.56
N ASP A 340 36.60 -38.15 -27.00
CA ASP A 340 36.94 -38.37 -28.40
C ASP A 340 37.46 -39.79 -28.65
N SER A 341 37.77 -40.09 -29.91
CA SER A 341 38.32 -41.39 -30.32
C SER A 341 39.69 -41.72 -29.72
N MET A 342 40.39 -40.74 -29.16
CA MET A 342 41.70 -40.88 -28.55
C MET A 342 41.63 -41.00 -27.02
N TYR A 343 40.44 -41.08 -26.41
CA TYR A 343 40.28 -41.23 -24.97
C TYR A 343 41.24 -42.29 -24.39
N TRP A 344 42.00 -41.90 -23.36
CA TRP A 344 43.05 -42.70 -22.70
C TRP A 344 44.31 -42.96 -23.55
N GLN A 345 44.52 -42.21 -24.62
CA GLN A 345 45.69 -42.32 -25.49
C GLN A 345 46.47 -41.00 -25.58
N PHE A 346 47.75 -41.11 -25.92
CA PHE A 346 48.59 -39.95 -26.21
C PHE A 346 48.25 -39.38 -27.59
N THR A 347 48.09 -38.07 -27.64
CA THR A 347 47.80 -37.33 -28.86
C THR A 347 49.11 -36.76 -29.42
N THR A 348 49.25 -36.73 -30.75
CA THR A 348 50.44 -36.21 -31.44
C THR A 348 50.12 -35.01 -32.33
N GLY A 349 48.95 -34.42 -32.17
CA GLY A 349 48.46 -33.28 -32.96
C GLY A 349 47.25 -32.63 -32.32
N THR A 350 46.68 -31.63 -33.02
CA THR A 350 45.57 -30.83 -32.51
C THR A 350 44.20 -31.44 -32.81
N GLY A 351 43.16 -30.98 -32.11
CA GLY A 351 41.76 -31.39 -32.34
C GLY A 351 41.32 -32.60 -31.53
N TYR A 352 42.10 -32.96 -30.51
CA TYR A 352 41.75 -33.97 -29.51
C TYR A 352 41.51 -33.31 -28.15
N PHE A 353 40.84 -34.02 -27.25
CA PHE A 353 40.51 -33.54 -25.91
C PHE A 353 41.69 -33.71 -24.95
N SER A 354 42.83 -33.11 -25.33
CA SER A 354 44.06 -33.04 -24.55
C SER A 354 44.52 -31.58 -24.45
N PRO A 355 45.00 -31.09 -23.29
CA PRO A 355 45.48 -29.71 -23.14
C PRO A 355 46.54 -29.32 -24.18
N ASN A 356 47.44 -30.25 -24.46
CA ASN A 356 48.58 -30.16 -25.37
C ASN A 356 48.70 -31.48 -26.15
N TYR A 357 49.70 -31.62 -27.02
CA TYR A 357 50.02 -32.88 -27.70
C TYR A 357 51.50 -33.20 -27.51
N TYR A 358 51.88 -34.44 -27.82
CA TYR A 358 53.21 -34.94 -27.51
C TYR A 358 54.32 -34.03 -28.07
N GLY A 359 55.19 -33.56 -27.17
CA GLY A 359 56.28 -32.65 -27.50
C GLY A 359 55.96 -31.15 -27.40
N THR A 360 54.75 -30.78 -26.97
CA THR A 360 54.37 -29.39 -26.66
C THR A 360 53.94 -29.24 -25.21
N SER A 361 54.10 -28.04 -24.65
CA SER A 361 53.67 -27.69 -23.30
C SER A 361 53.26 -26.23 -23.26
N SER A 362 52.20 -25.91 -22.52
CA SER A 362 51.68 -24.55 -22.36
C SER A 362 50.81 -24.44 -21.11
N GLY A 363 50.54 -23.21 -20.69
CA GLY A 363 49.45 -22.95 -19.73
C GLY A 363 48.08 -22.92 -20.40
N TRP A 364 47.05 -22.65 -19.61
CA TRP A 364 45.66 -22.67 -20.08
C TRP A 364 45.41 -21.72 -21.26
N ALA A 365 45.93 -20.49 -21.21
CA ALA A 365 45.74 -19.47 -22.24
C ALA A 365 46.05 -19.97 -23.66
N ASP A 366 47.13 -20.73 -23.82
CA ASP A 366 47.62 -21.23 -25.10
C ASP A 366 47.28 -22.71 -25.35
N SER A 367 46.65 -23.38 -24.38
CA SER A 367 46.24 -24.79 -24.52
C SER A 367 45.24 -24.96 -25.67
N GLN A 368 45.26 -26.12 -26.33
CA GLN A 368 44.28 -26.40 -27.39
C GLN A 368 42.87 -26.64 -26.82
N LEU A 369 42.74 -27.11 -25.57
CA LEU A 369 41.44 -27.24 -24.92
C LEU A 369 40.72 -25.90 -24.87
N ARG A 370 41.45 -24.82 -24.52
CA ARG A 370 40.90 -23.47 -24.51
C ARG A 370 40.76 -22.87 -25.92
N SER A 371 41.86 -22.82 -26.66
CA SER A 371 41.96 -22.03 -27.90
C SER A 371 41.24 -22.67 -29.10
N VAL A 372 41.06 -24.00 -29.09
CA VAL A 372 40.44 -24.76 -30.18
C VAL A 372 39.14 -25.39 -29.71
N ILE A 373 39.21 -26.27 -28.70
CA ILE A 373 38.08 -27.13 -28.32
C ILE A 373 36.93 -26.30 -27.74
N CYS A 374 37.17 -25.39 -26.78
CA CYS A 374 36.10 -24.55 -26.23
C CYS A 374 35.47 -23.62 -27.28
N ALA A 375 36.27 -23.11 -28.22
CA ALA A 375 35.76 -22.34 -29.35
C ALA A 375 34.85 -23.19 -30.26
N GLN A 376 35.21 -24.45 -30.51
CA GLN A 376 34.38 -25.37 -31.29
C GLN A 376 33.13 -25.80 -30.54
N VAL A 377 33.18 -25.98 -29.21
CA VAL A 377 31.99 -26.19 -28.39
C VAL A 377 31.03 -25.01 -28.57
N PHE A 378 31.50 -23.77 -28.46
CA PHE A 378 30.66 -22.58 -28.67
C PHE A 378 29.98 -22.59 -30.05
N ASN A 379 30.73 -22.92 -31.11
CA ASN A 379 30.19 -23.00 -32.47
C ASN A 379 29.17 -24.13 -32.66
N ALA A 380 29.26 -25.21 -31.87
CA ALA A 380 28.34 -26.34 -31.93
C ALA A 380 27.00 -26.08 -31.21
N LEU A 381 26.92 -25.05 -30.36
CA LEU A 381 25.69 -24.67 -29.65
C LEU A 381 24.63 -24.09 -30.61
N PRO A 382 23.33 -24.16 -30.28
CA PRO A 382 22.28 -23.48 -31.05
C PRO A 382 22.51 -21.97 -31.16
N ALA A 383 22.16 -21.38 -32.32
CA ALA A 383 22.40 -19.95 -32.59
C ALA A 383 21.74 -19.01 -31.57
N GLU A 384 20.56 -19.37 -31.08
CA GLU A 384 19.85 -18.64 -30.02
C GLU A 384 20.59 -18.63 -28.68
N LEU A 385 21.28 -19.73 -28.35
CA LEU A 385 22.11 -19.83 -27.15
C LEU A 385 23.43 -19.06 -27.35
N GLN A 386 24.07 -19.19 -28.51
CA GLN A 386 25.27 -18.41 -28.86
C GLN A 386 25.01 -16.90 -28.72
N ALA A 387 23.82 -16.43 -29.10
CA ALA A 387 23.45 -15.01 -29.05
C ALA A 387 23.31 -14.43 -27.64
N VAL A 388 23.07 -15.28 -26.63
CA VAL A 388 22.85 -14.85 -25.23
C VAL A 388 24.00 -15.19 -24.30
N ILE A 389 24.98 -15.99 -24.74
CA ILE A 389 26.16 -16.30 -23.93
C ILE A 389 26.94 -15.02 -23.64
N LYS A 390 27.25 -14.84 -22.35
CA LYS A 390 28.05 -13.72 -21.85
C LYS A 390 29.49 -14.18 -21.62
N PRO A 391 30.51 -13.52 -22.20
CA PRO A 391 31.91 -13.84 -21.92
C PRO A 391 32.22 -13.67 -20.44
N VAL A 392 32.85 -14.64 -19.77
CA VAL A 392 33.19 -14.60 -18.34
C VAL A 392 34.70 -14.48 -18.13
N THR A 393 35.12 -13.74 -17.12
CA THR A 393 36.53 -13.65 -16.73
C THR A 393 36.90 -14.85 -15.85
N LYS A 394 37.93 -15.61 -16.23
CA LYS A 394 38.47 -16.73 -15.45
C LYS A 394 39.94 -16.52 -15.13
N TYR A 395 40.33 -16.87 -13.91
CA TYR A 395 41.71 -16.84 -13.45
C TYR A 395 42.25 -18.25 -13.35
N THR A 396 43.40 -18.50 -13.96
CA THR A 396 44.10 -19.79 -13.94
C THR A 396 45.57 -19.57 -14.29
N ASN A 397 46.39 -20.61 -14.14
CA ASN A 397 47.77 -20.60 -14.61
C ASN A 397 47.81 -20.56 -16.15
N ASN A 398 48.11 -19.39 -16.71
CA ASN A 398 48.12 -19.19 -18.16
C ASN A 398 49.49 -19.41 -18.79
N THR A 399 50.55 -19.47 -18.00
CA THR A 399 51.93 -19.68 -18.49
C THR A 399 52.27 -21.17 -18.60
N GLY A 400 51.73 -22.00 -17.71
CA GLY A 400 52.03 -23.44 -17.62
C GLY A 400 53.44 -23.72 -17.11
N GLY A 401 53.79 -25.01 -17.01
CA GLY A 401 55.18 -25.51 -17.00
C GLY A 401 56.18 -24.89 -16.01
N SER A 402 55.72 -24.28 -14.90
CA SER A 402 56.64 -23.80 -13.88
C SER A 402 56.82 -24.92 -12.86
N ALA A 403 58.05 -25.42 -12.68
CA ALA A 403 58.36 -26.27 -11.54
C ALA A 403 58.09 -25.47 -10.25
N GLY A 404 56.95 -25.72 -9.62
CA GLY A 404 56.52 -25.04 -8.39
C GLY A 404 55.41 -24.02 -8.58
N ASP A 405 54.82 -23.65 -7.45
CA ASP A 405 53.65 -22.80 -7.36
C ASP A 405 54.02 -21.30 -7.52
N ASN A 406 53.51 -20.63 -8.56
CA ASN A 406 53.87 -19.25 -8.91
C ASN A 406 52.63 -18.36 -9.12
N ALA A 407 52.46 -17.38 -8.23
CA ALA A 407 51.33 -16.45 -8.26
C ALA A 407 51.29 -15.60 -9.54
N ASP A 408 52.45 -15.20 -10.10
CA ASP A 408 52.52 -14.35 -11.30
C ASP A 408 51.98 -15.06 -12.56
N ALA A 409 51.87 -16.39 -12.52
CA ALA A 409 51.29 -17.18 -13.61
C ALA A 409 49.75 -17.16 -13.60
N ILE A 410 49.13 -16.82 -12.46
CA ILE A 410 47.68 -16.73 -12.31
C ILE A 410 47.20 -15.41 -12.88
N THR A 411 46.68 -15.47 -14.10
CA THR A 411 46.22 -14.29 -14.83
C THR A 411 44.83 -14.49 -15.40
N ALA A 412 44.16 -13.40 -15.75
CA ALA A 412 42.81 -13.43 -16.26
C ALA A 412 42.77 -13.80 -17.76
N THR A 413 41.77 -14.59 -18.12
CA THR A 413 41.31 -14.82 -19.50
C THR A 413 39.82 -14.53 -19.57
N THR A 414 39.32 -14.19 -20.76
CA THR A 414 37.88 -14.03 -21.01
C THR A 414 37.40 -15.12 -21.94
N GLU A 415 36.31 -15.81 -21.57
CA GLU A 415 35.89 -17.06 -22.18
C GLU A 415 34.37 -17.09 -22.40
N ASN A 416 33.92 -17.48 -23.60
CA ASN A 416 32.50 -17.74 -23.87
C ASN A 416 32.09 -19.15 -23.42
N VAL A 417 33.00 -20.10 -23.61
CA VAL A 417 32.94 -21.47 -23.10
C VAL A 417 34.27 -21.76 -22.43
N PHE A 418 34.23 -22.46 -21.30
CA PHE A 418 35.39 -22.77 -20.47
C PHE A 418 35.28 -24.19 -19.90
N LEU A 419 36.36 -24.72 -19.34
CA LEU A 419 36.29 -25.87 -18.43
C LEU A 419 36.30 -25.35 -16.99
N PRO A 420 35.60 -26.00 -16.04
CA PRO A 420 35.71 -25.61 -14.65
C PRO A 420 37.15 -25.88 -14.17
N SER A 421 37.60 -25.13 -13.18
CA SER A 421 38.88 -25.41 -12.54
C SER A 421 38.76 -26.55 -11.54
N GLU A 422 39.90 -27.06 -11.06
CA GLU A 422 39.91 -28.07 -10.00
C GLU A 422 39.21 -27.58 -8.73
N PHE A 423 39.48 -26.34 -8.30
CA PHE A 423 38.90 -25.78 -7.07
C PHE A 423 37.40 -25.53 -7.22
N GLU A 424 36.93 -25.06 -8.38
CA GLU A 424 35.51 -24.86 -8.65
C GLU A 424 34.69 -26.15 -8.52
N VAL A 425 35.31 -27.30 -8.81
CA VAL A 425 34.69 -28.62 -8.73
C VAL A 425 34.84 -29.23 -7.33
N LEU A 426 36.06 -29.26 -6.80
CA LEU A 426 36.39 -30.05 -5.62
C LEU A 426 36.33 -29.25 -4.31
N GLY A 427 36.41 -27.91 -4.38
CA GLY A 427 36.52 -27.03 -3.21
C GLY A 427 37.89 -27.04 -2.55
N TYR A 428 38.88 -27.70 -3.16
CA TYR A 428 40.28 -27.70 -2.74
C TYR A 428 41.21 -27.86 -3.95
N SER A 429 42.47 -27.41 -3.82
CA SER A 429 43.53 -27.69 -4.81
C SER A 429 44.28 -28.95 -4.42
N GLY A 430 44.12 -30.01 -5.22
CA GLY A 430 44.85 -31.27 -5.06
C GLY A 430 46.08 -31.34 -5.95
N SER A 431 45.94 -30.88 -7.20
CA SER A 431 46.97 -30.91 -8.24
C SER A 431 47.27 -29.51 -8.81
N SER A 432 46.32 -28.57 -8.73
CA SER A 432 46.48 -27.20 -9.21
C SER A 432 47.23 -26.28 -8.24
N SER A 433 47.52 -25.07 -8.69
CA SER A 433 48.16 -24.01 -7.90
C SER A 433 47.31 -23.59 -6.69
N TYR A 434 47.93 -23.32 -5.54
CA TYR A 434 47.21 -22.76 -4.40
C TYR A 434 46.79 -21.30 -4.67
N TYR A 435 47.57 -20.55 -5.45
CA TYR A 435 47.22 -19.19 -5.86
C TYR A 435 46.04 -19.15 -6.85
N GLU A 436 45.79 -20.24 -7.60
CA GLU A 436 44.59 -20.34 -8.43
C GLU A 436 43.32 -20.42 -7.56
N ALA A 437 43.37 -21.19 -6.46
CA ALA A 437 42.24 -21.32 -5.53
C ALA A 437 41.83 -19.98 -4.90
N ASP A 438 42.80 -19.11 -4.59
CA ASP A 438 42.53 -17.78 -4.02
C ASP A 438 41.70 -16.87 -4.95
N MET A 439 41.64 -17.21 -6.24
CA MET A 439 40.90 -16.46 -7.26
C MET A 439 39.54 -17.06 -7.60
N GLN A 440 39.13 -18.13 -6.92
CA GLN A 440 37.98 -18.95 -7.29
C GLN A 440 37.12 -19.31 -6.07
N LYS A 441 35.89 -19.75 -6.33
CA LYS A 441 34.99 -20.32 -5.33
C LYS A 441 34.54 -21.70 -5.81
N GLN A 442 34.15 -22.60 -4.92
CA GLN A 442 33.50 -23.84 -5.36
C GLN A 442 32.11 -23.50 -5.94
N TYR A 443 31.70 -24.17 -7.02
CA TYR A 443 30.32 -24.02 -7.51
C TYR A 443 29.34 -24.62 -6.49
N ALA A 444 28.23 -23.90 -6.26
CA ALA A 444 27.16 -24.32 -5.34
C ALA A 444 26.63 -25.73 -5.68
N TYR A 445 26.64 -26.09 -6.97
CA TYR A 445 26.28 -27.44 -7.41
C TYR A 445 27.14 -28.51 -6.73
N PHE A 446 28.47 -28.41 -6.81
CA PHE A 446 29.36 -29.40 -6.19
C PHE A 446 29.42 -29.27 -4.67
N GLU A 447 29.32 -28.06 -4.12
CA GLU A 447 29.27 -27.83 -2.67
C GLU A 447 28.06 -28.50 -2.00
N SER A 448 26.93 -28.60 -2.71
CA SER A 448 25.71 -29.26 -2.22
C SER A 448 25.80 -30.79 -2.15
N GLY A 449 26.96 -31.39 -2.49
CA GLY A 449 27.18 -32.83 -2.49
C GLY A 449 26.70 -33.54 -3.76
N MET A 450 26.42 -32.78 -4.83
CA MET A 450 26.15 -33.37 -6.15
C MET A 450 27.42 -33.92 -6.79
N ASN A 451 27.23 -34.90 -7.68
CA ASN A 451 28.30 -35.76 -8.17
C ASN A 451 29.30 -35.02 -9.08
N ASN A 452 30.58 -35.13 -8.77
CA ASN A 452 31.69 -34.66 -9.59
C ASN A 452 32.31 -35.77 -10.47
N VAL A 453 31.84 -37.03 -10.33
CA VAL A 453 32.10 -38.10 -11.30
C VAL A 453 31.32 -37.81 -12.58
N LYS A 454 32.01 -37.90 -13.71
CA LYS A 454 31.40 -37.79 -15.05
C LYS A 454 31.47 -39.13 -15.77
N TYR A 455 30.42 -39.45 -16.50
CA TYR A 455 30.34 -40.63 -17.35
C TYR A 455 30.53 -40.27 -18.81
N ARG A 456 30.94 -41.23 -19.62
CA ARG A 456 31.17 -40.94 -21.05
C ARG A 456 29.86 -40.77 -21.79
N HIS A 457 29.75 -39.71 -22.60
CA HIS A 457 28.56 -39.50 -23.43
C HIS A 457 28.25 -40.66 -24.40
N ASP A 458 29.28 -41.40 -24.85
CA ASP A 458 29.15 -42.54 -25.77
C ASP A 458 28.92 -43.88 -25.05
N THR A 459 29.16 -43.94 -23.74
CA THR A 459 28.89 -45.11 -22.89
C THR A 459 28.52 -44.64 -21.47
N PRO A 460 27.27 -44.18 -21.25
CA PRO A 460 26.85 -43.47 -20.03
C PRO A 460 26.98 -44.22 -18.70
N ASP A 461 27.22 -45.54 -18.72
CA ASP A 461 27.49 -46.33 -17.51
C ASP A 461 28.99 -46.40 -17.14
N THR A 462 29.88 -45.83 -17.96
CA THR A 462 31.33 -45.85 -17.75
C THR A 462 31.82 -44.50 -17.25
N ALA A 463 32.27 -44.46 -15.99
CA ALA A 463 32.93 -43.30 -15.42
C ALA A 463 34.21 -42.96 -16.20
N ALA A 464 34.54 -41.68 -16.27
CA ALA A 464 35.66 -41.17 -17.05
C ALA A 464 36.47 -40.15 -16.27
N ILE A 465 37.79 -40.20 -16.46
CA ILE A 465 38.67 -39.06 -16.21
C ILE A 465 38.27 -37.93 -17.15
N TRP A 466 38.17 -36.71 -16.60
CA TRP A 466 37.82 -35.52 -17.36
C TRP A 466 38.65 -34.30 -16.93
N TRP A 467 38.92 -33.42 -17.89
CA TRP A 467 39.81 -32.29 -17.72
C TRP A 467 39.18 -31.12 -16.98
N THR A 468 39.99 -30.46 -16.16
CA THR A 468 39.75 -29.11 -15.66
C THR A 468 40.56 -28.09 -16.48
N ARG A 469 40.31 -26.79 -16.30
CA ARG A 469 41.15 -25.74 -16.90
C ARG A 469 42.47 -25.48 -16.17
N SER A 470 42.78 -26.23 -15.12
CA SER A 470 43.89 -25.94 -14.20
C SER A 470 45.14 -26.73 -14.59
N PRO A 471 46.24 -26.10 -15.03
CA PRO A 471 47.54 -26.76 -15.10
C PRO A 471 47.99 -27.27 -13.74
N SER A 472 48.70 -28.40 -13.72
CA SER A 472 49.26 -28.98 -12.50
C SER A 472 50.48 -28.19 -12.03
N VAL A 473 50.76 -28.21 -10.73
CA VAL A 473 52.05 -27.76 -10.18
C VAL A 473 53.21 -28.70 -10.55
N THR A 474 52.90 -29.88 -11.10
CA THR A 474 53.88 -30.80 -11.68
C THR A 474 54.08 -30.52 -13.15
N ASP A 475 55.34 -30.37 -13.56
CA ASP A 475 55.72 -30.07 -14.94
C ASP A 475 55.17 -31.11 -15.94
N GLY A 476 54.67 -30.62 -17.09
CA GLY A 476 54.08 -31.43 -18.15
C GLY A 476 52.72 -32.08 -17.83
N GLN A 477 51.98 -31.58 -16.84
CA GLN A 477 50.70 -32.16 -16.41
C GLN A 477 49.60 -31.11 -16.22
N TYR A 478 48.35 -31.58 -16.27
CA TYR A 478 47.14 -30.83 -15.96
C TYR A 478 46.34 -31.53 -14.87
N ALA A 479 45.57 -30.75 -14.12
CA ALA A 479 44.60 -31.28 -13.19
C ALA A 479 43.36 -31.78 -13.93
N ALA A 480 42.91 -32.96 -13.53
CA ALA A 480 41.74 -33.65 -13.98
C ALA A 480 40.97 -34.15 -12.75
N VAL A 481 39.74 -34.60 -12.97
CA VAL A 481 38.97 -35.34 -11.98
C VAL A 481 38.90 -36.79 -12.44
N ASP A 482 39.24 -37.73 -11.55
CA ASP A 482 39.25 -39.15 -11.85
C ASP A 482 37.86 -39.80 -11.83
N GLU A 483 37.81 -41.10 -12.14
CA GLU A 483 36.58 -41.88 -12.17
C GLU A 483 35.89 -42.02 -10.79
N SER A 484 36.59 -41.66 -9.71
CA SER A 484 36.05 -41.64 -8.34
C SER A 484 35.60 -40.24 -7.89
N GLY A 485 35.77 -39.22 -8.73
CA GLY A 485 35.47 -37.83 -8.37
C GLY A 485 36.59 -37.16 -7.57
N SER A 486 37.81 -37.68 -7.63
CA SER A 486 38.95 -37.13 -6.89
C SER A 486 39.88 -36.34 -7.81
N SER A 487 40.68 -35.46 -7.22
CA SER A 487 41.78 -34.76 -7.91
C SER A 487 42.77 -35.77 -8.51
N LEU A 488 43.13 -35.55 -9.77
CA LEU A 488 44.14 -36.32 -10.51
C LEU A 488 45.06 -35.37 -11.28
N SER A 489 46.38 -35.60 -11.21
CA SER A 489 47.34 -34.97 -12.11
C SER A 489 47.75 -35.97 -13.19
N THR A 490 47.62 -35.60 -14.46
CA THR A 490 47.93 -36.48 -15.59
C THR A 490 48.55 -35.72 -16.76
N TYR A 491 49.19 -36.46 -17.67
CA TYR A 491 49.98 -35.89 -18.77
C TYR A 491 49.14 -35.01 -19.68
N GLU A 492 49.64 -33.81 -19.97
CA GLU A 492 48.96 -32.79 -20.78
C GLU A 492 48.67 -33.21 -22.23
N PHE A 493 49.26 -34.31 -22.69
CA PHE A 493 49.06 -34.90 -24.02
C PHE A 493 48.19 -36.17 -24.02
N MET A 494 47.59 -36.55 -22.89
CA MET A 494 46.54 -37.57 -22.87
C MET A 494 45.19 -36.99 -23.28
N SER A 495 44.42 -37.74 -24.07
CA SER A 495 43.01 -37.37 -24.30
C SER A 495 42.13 -37.92 -23.19
N HIS A 496 41.31 -37.05 -22.60
CA HIS A 496 40.32 -37.38 -21.56
C HIS A 496 38.97 -36.72 -21.89
N GLY A 497 38.00 -36.83 -20.98
CA GLY A 497 36.71 -36.18 -21.16
C GLY A 497 36.76 -34.67 -21.00
N ILE A 498 35.82 -33.96 -21.62
CA ILE A 498 35.57 -32.53 -21.34
C ILE A 498 34.14 -32.34 -20.85
N ALA A 499 33.95 -31.45 -19.88
CA ALA A 499 32.64 -31.04 -19.38
C ALA A 499 32.52 -29.50 -19.48
N PRO A 500 32.19 -28.97 -20.67
CA PRO A 500 32.25 -27.54 -20.94
C PRO A 500 31.21 -26.75 -20.14
N CYS A 501 31.58 -25.55 -19.74
CA CYS A 501 30.74 -24.61 -19.02
C CYS A 501 30.61 -23.30 -19.79
N PHE A 502 29.51 -22.56 -19.56
CA PHE A 502 29.27 -21.24 -20.13
C PHE A 502 28.38 -20.40 -19.22
N CYS A 503 28.26 -19.10 -19.49
CA CYS A 503 27.40 -18.18 -18.74
C CYS A 503 26.35 -17.53 -19.65
N VAL A 504 25.13 -17.35 -19.14
CA VAL A 504 24.02 -16.67 -19.82
C VAL A 504 23.54 -15.45 -19.04
#